data_AF-F9WV32-F1
#
_entry.id   AF-F9WV32-F1
#
_cell.length_a   1.000
_cell.length_b   1.000
_cell.length_c   1.000
_cell.angle_alpha   90.00
_cell.angle_beta   90.00
_cell.angle_gamma   90.00
#
_symmetry.space_group_name_H-M   'P 1'
#
loop_
_entity.id
_entity.type
_entity.pdbx_description
1 polymer ?
#
loop_
_entity_poly.entity_id
_entity_poly.type
_entity_poly.pdbx_seq_one_letter_code
_entity_poly.pdbx_strand_id
1 'polypeptide(L)'
;MAGRKRLVRKSERGGAGDPPLVRPRVESVPGPRWTLESRVKDVLLDGARPPDKKMLSECLMHVGYHGPDINIDPRMDVVIQEPEQFIPDADLREMILSLSECQTYALVYKVVPLLEEKGIAGLQQWGVADNAAVKNTVRNALADDGLWNKTRGLLDNAFNAVNDAEEMERRRGEERIESDIKKVTLVEGLYNSVMDPTWAYVKSGDTNGPLGMGVCEGNVSEKVIGPEMLWKEEEVNFFNTQDNEVDEQRDREDGIEIFVLTSRMGWPYMVYSGDEQASTTLPK
;
A
#
# COMPACT_ATOMS: atom_id res chain seq x y z
N MET A 1 -70.43 -42.32 5.92
CA MET A 1 -69.16 -42.83 5.38
C MET A 1 -68.08 -42.58 6.42
N ALA A 2 -67.68 -43.62 7.14
CA ALA A 2 -66.76 -43.58 8.28
C ALA A 2 -65.49 -44.40 8.02
N GLY A 3 -64.37 -43.99 8.62
CA GLY A 3 -63.12 -44.78 8.79
C GLY A 3 -62.12 -44.62 7.63
N ARG A 4 -60.80 -44.70 7.82
CA ARG A 4 -59.98 -45.40 8.83
C ARG A 4 -58.55 -44.83 8.88
N LYS A 5 -57.91 -45.08 10.03
CA LYS A 5 -56.53 -44.76 10.45
C LYS A 5 -55.45 -45.43 9.61
N ARG A 6 -54.24 -44.84 9.55
CA ARG A 6 -52.97 -45.57 9.64
C ARG A 6 -51.92 -44.75 10.40
N LEU A 7 -51.31 -45.40 11.38
CA LEU A 7 -50.24 -44.93 12.26
C LEU A 7 -48.89 -45.47 11.75
N VAL A 8 -47.86 -44.64 11.93
CA VAL A 8 -46.46 -44.95 12.29
C VAL A 8 -45.53 -45.56 11.22
N ARG A 9 -44.45 -44.81 10.92
CA ARG A 9 -43.09 -45.25 11.30
C ARG A 9 -42.16 -44.05 11.51
N LYS A 10 -41.57 -44.01 12.71
CA LYS A 10 -40.40 -43.21 13.09
C LYS A 10 -39.17 -43.88 12.47
N SER A 11 -38.24 -43.08 11.93
CA SER A 11 -36.84 -43.48 11.77
C SER A 11 -35.96 -42.27 12.06
N GLU A 12 -35.28 -42.31 13.20
CA GLU A 12 -34.08 -41.52 13.47
C GLU A 12 -32.96 -41.94 12.52
N ARG A 13 -32.29 -40.97 11.90
CA ARG A 13 -30.90 -41.07 11.46
C ARG A 13 -30.33 -39.66 11.36
N GLY A 14 -29.35 -39.36 12.19
CA GLY A 14 -28.58 -38.12 12.14
C GLY A 14 -27.72 -38.01 10.88
N GLY A 15 -27.22 -36.81 10.61
CA GLY A 15 -26.24 -36.57 9.56
C GLY A 15 -26.19 -35.12 9.10
N ALA A 16 -25.32 -34.35 9.76
CA ALA A 16 -24.38 -33.39 9.19
C ALA A 16 -24.83 -32.43 8.09
N GLY A 17 -24.59 -31.13 8.37
CA GLY A 17 -24.23 -30.15 7.35
C GLY A 17 -25.18 -28.97 7.29
N ASP A 18 -25.09 -28.06 8.25
CA ASP A 18 -25.40 -26.66 7.94
C ASP A 18 -24.55 -26.26 6.72
N PRO A 19 -25.16 -25.66 5.67
CA PRO A 19 -24.38 -25.21 4.53
C PRO A 19 -23.38 -24.16 5.02
N PRO A 20 -22.10 -24.21 4.59
CA PRO A 20 -21.13 -23.22 5.01
C PRO A 20 -21.65 -21.84 4.64
N LEU A 21 -21.74 -20.98 5.65
CA LEU A 21 -22.10 -19.58 5.51
C LEU A 21 -21.33 -19.01 4.33
N VAL A 22 -22.06 -18.70 3.26
CA VAL A 22 -21.54 -18.06 2.06
C VAL A 22 -20.91 -16.77 2.54
N ARG A 23 -19.57 -16.71 2.56
CA ARG A 23 -18.85 -15.47 2.84
C ARG A 23 -19.40 -14.44 1.86
N PRO A 24 -19.91 -13.28 2.32
CA PRO A 24 -20.35 -12.24 1.39
C PRO A 24 -19.16 -11.94 0.49
N ARG A 25 -19.38 -12.06 -0.82
CA ARG A 25 -18.39 -11.67 -1.82
C ARG A 25 -18.03 -10.24 -1.47
N VAL A 26 -16.78 -10.01 -1.08
CA VAL A 26 -16.25 -8.66 -0.92
C VAL A 26 -16.32 -8.06 -2.30
N GLU A 27 -17.37 -7.30 -2.55
CA GLU A 27 -17.56 -6.54 -3.76
C GLU A 27 -16.45 -5.47 -3.71
N SER A 28 -15.35 -5.75 -4.41
CA SER A 28 -14.26 -4.82 -4.56
C SER A 28 -14.87 -3.55 -5.12
N VAL A 29 -14.84 -2.47 -4.35
CA VAL A 29 -15.16 -1.14 -4.88
C VAL A 29 -14.30 -0.98 -6.14
N PRO A 30 -14.86 -0.56 -7.28
CA PRO A 30 -14.08 -0.30 -8.47
C PRO A 30 -12.93 0.64 -8.09
N GLY A 31 -11.69 0.21 -8.34
CA GLY A 31 -10.53 1.04 -8.09
C GLY A 31 -10.58 2.34 -8.90
N PRO A 32 -9.72 3.32 -8.57
CA PRO A 32 -9.64 4.54 -9.36
C PRO A 32 -9.33 4.19 -10.82
N ARG A 33 -9.91 4.95 -11.76
CA ARG A 33 -9.70 4.74 -13.20
C ARG A 33 -8.23 4.89 -13.60
N TRP A 34 -7.50 5.70 -12.84
CA TRP A 34 -6.10 6.04 -13.06
C TRP A 34 -5.25 5.55 -11.90
N THR A 35 -3.94 5.57 -12.10
CA THR A 35 -2.90 5.29 -11.10
C THR A 35 -1.85 6.38 -11.18
N LEU A 36 -0.97 6.50 -10.17
CA LEU A 36 0.15 7.46 -10.23
C LEU A 36 1.08 7.22 -11.43
N GLU A 37 1.18 5.98 -11.89
CA GLU A 37 1.94 5.56 -13.08
C GLU A 37 1.22 5.87 -14.42
N SER A 38 -0.02 6.37 -14.37
CA SER A 38 -0.76 6.71 -15.59
C SER A 38 -0.10 7.87 -16.32
N ARG A 39 0.01 7.77 -17.65
CA ARG A 39 0.61 8.82 -18.47
C ARG A 39 -0.35 9.99 -18.61
N VAL A 40 0.18 11.21 -18.64
CA VAL A 40 -0.63 12.43 -18.82
C VAL A 40 -1.45 12.38 -20.11
N LYS A 41 -0.90 11.79 -21.18
CA LYS A 41 -1.61 11.59 -22.45
C LYS A 41 -2.88 10.77 -22.30
N ASP A 42 -2.82 9.67 -21.54
CA ASP A 42 -3.95 8.78 -21.36
C ASP A 42 -5.04 9.45 -20.52
N VAL A 43 -4.63 10.19 -19.47
CA VAL A 43 -5.56 10.96 -18.62
C VAL A 43 -6.25 12.08 -19.40
N LEU A 44 -5.50 12.86 -20.19
CA LEU A 44 -6.06 13.97 -20.98
C LEU A 44 -7.02 13.51 -22.08
N LEU A 45 -6.84 12.31 -22.59
CA LEU A 45 -7.73 11.67 -23.55
C LEU A 45 -8.87 10.90 -22.89
N ASP A 46 -8.93 10.87 -21.56
CA ASP A 46 -9.83 9.99 -20.82
C ASP A 46 -9.72 8.53 -21.30
N GLY A 47 -8.52 8.08 -21.67
CA GLY A 47 -8.25 6.73 -22.19
C GLY A 47 -8.78 6.47 -23.59
N ALA A 48 -9.35 7.48 -24.25
CA ALA A 48 -9.73 7.40 -25.65
C ALA A 48 -8.49 7.26 -26.53
N ARG A 49 -8.69 6.70 -27.73
CA ARG A 49 -7.66 6.64 -28.75
C ARG A 49 -7.30 8.07 -29.19
N PRO A 50 -6.02 8.36 -29.51
CA PRO A 50 -5.65 9.61 -30.17
C PRO A 50 -6.51 9.86 -31.41
N PRO A 51 -6.81 11.13 -31.73
CA PRO A 51 -7.70 11.46 -32.84
C PRO A 51 -7.12 10.95 -34.17
N ASP A 52 -7.99 10.42 -35.02
CA ASP A 52 -7.63 9.97 -36.38
C ASP A 52 -7.18 11.16 -37.21
N LYS A 53 -6.17 10.96 -38.07
CA LYS A 53 -5.58 12.00 -38.92
C LYS A 53 -6.63 12.63 -39.84
N LYS A 54 -7.03 13.86 -39.55
CA LYS A 54 -7.96 14.67 -40.33
C LYS A 54 -7.25 15.81 -41.03
N MET A 55 -7.81 16.22 -42.16
CA MET A 55 -7.34 17.38 -42.92
C MET A 55 -8.08 18.64 -42.49
N LEU A 56 -7.46 19.81 -42.70
CA LEU A 56 -8.07 21.09 -42.38
C LEU A 56 -9.38 21.31 -43.16
N SER A 57 -9.42 20.87 -44.42
CA SER A 57 -10.63 20.91 -45.25
C SER A 57 -11.83 20.22 -44.60
N GLU A 58 -11.63 19.07 -43.94
CA GLU A 58 -12.68 18.36 -43.23
C GLU A 58 -13.24 19.19 -42.07
N CYS A 59 -12.38 19.83 -41.27
CA CYS A 59 -12.82 20.70 -40.18
C CYS A 59 -13.55 21.95 -40.68
N LEU A 60 -13.12 22.51 -41.81
CA LEU A 60 -13.77 23.66 -42.44
C LEU A 60 -15.19 23.34 -42.94
N MET A 61 -15.40 22.13 -43.46
CA MET A 61 -16.75 21.67 -43.83
C MET A 61 -17.70 21.59 -42.63
N HIS A 62 -17.21 21.23 -41.44
CA HIS A 62 -18.05 21.15 -40.23
C HIS A 62 -18.55 22.52 -39.75
N VAL A 63 -17.79 23.58 -40.03
CA VAL A 63 -18.18 24.96 -39.69
C VAL A 63 -18.89 25.67 -40.85
N GLY A 64 -19.23 24.94 -41.92
CA GLY A 64 -19.95 25.48 -43.07
C GLY A 64 -19.12 26.43 -43.95
N TYR A 65 -17.79 26.38 -43.83
CA TYR A 65 -16.91 27.22 -44.63
C TYR A 65 -16.63 26.56 -45.99
N HIS A 66 -17.13 27.21 -47.05
CA HIS A 66 -16.96 26.80 -48.45
C HIS A 66 -16.11 27.82 -49.22
N GLY A 67 -14.95 28.19 -48.67
CA GLY A 67 -13.99 29.07 -49.36
C GLY A 67 -13.45 28.45 -50.66
N PRO A 68 -12.70 29.21 -51.46
CA PRO A 68 -12.05 28.70 -52.67
C PRO A 68 -11.17 27.48 -52.33
N ASP A 69 -11.00 26.55 -53.29
CA ASP A 69 -10.18 25.35 -53.13
C ASP A 69 -8.86 25.69 -52.43
N ILE A 70 -8.70 25.16 -51.22
CA ILE A 70 -7.53 25.40 -50.40
C ILE A 70 -6.37 24.69 -51.10
N ASN A 71 -5.48 25.46 -51.72
CA ASN A 71 -4.39 24.91 -52.53
C ASN A 71 -3.40 24.07 -51.70
N ILE A 72 -3.42 24.23 -50.37
CA ILE A 72 -2.66 23.44 -49.40
C ILE A 72 -3.65 22.97 -48.34
N ASP A 73 -3.87 21.66 -48.27
CA ASP A 73 -4.71 21.04 -47.23
C ASP A 73 -3.80 20.36 -46.18
N PRO A 74 -3.34 21.10 -45.16
CA PRO A 74 -2.52 20.54 -44.10
C PRO A 74 -3.34 19.61 -43.19
N ARG A 75 -2.65 18.73 -42.48
CA ARG A 75 -3.28 17.93 -41.43
C ARG A 75 -3.50 18.75 -40.17
N MET A 76 -4.54 18.41 -39.41
CA MET A 76 -4.88 19.12 -38.17
C MET A 76 -3.82 19.02 -37.08
N ASP A 77 -3.02 17.95 -37.03
CA ASP A 77 -1.88 17.83 -36.10
C ASP A 77 -0.79 18.87 -36.38
N VAL A 78 -0.64 19.30 -37.64
CA VAL A 78 0.27 20.39 -38.04
C VAL A 78 -0.37 21.75 -37.80
N VAL A 79 -1.64 21.92 -38.20
CA VAL A 79 -2.35 23.21 -38.06
C VAL A 79 -2.43 23.66 -36.60
N ILE A 80 -2.66 22.73 -35.68
CA ILE A 80 -2.88 23.04 -34.25
C ILE A 80 -1.64 23.61 -33.55
N GLN A 81 -0.45 23.38 -34.10
CA GLN A 81 0.78 23.98 -33.56
C GLN A 81 0.77 25.50 -33.71
N GLU A 82 0.48 25.96 -34.93
CA GLU A 82 0.55 27.37 -35.34
C GLU A 82 -0.65 27.72 -36.24
N PRO A 83 -1.89 27.72 -35.70
CA PRO A 83 -3.10 27.84 -36.48
C PRO A 83 -3.22 29.19 -37.20
N GLU A 84 -2.52 30.21 -36.71
CA GLU A 84 -2.47 31.55 -37.33
C GLU A 84 -1.84 31.54 -38.72
N GLN A 85 -0.94 30.57 -39.00
CA GLN A 85 -0.28 30.46 -40.31
C GLN A 85 -1.16 29.84 -41.37
N PHE A 86 -2.12 29.00 -40.98
CA PHE A 86 -3.00 28.27 -41.89
C PHE A 86 -4.38 28.91 -42.00
N ILE A 87 -4.87 29.53 -40.91
CA ILE A 87 -6.17 30.19 -40.83
C ILE A 87 -5.93 31.64 -40.41
N PRO A 88 -5.70 32.57 -41.36
CA PRO A 88 -5.43 33.98 -41.05
C PRO A 88 -6.61 34.68 -40.37
N ASP A 89 -7.84 34.32 -40.79
CA ASP A 89 -9.08 34.85 -40.23
C ASP A 89 -9.23 34.41 -38.76
N ALA A 90 -9.28 35.38 -37.85
CA ALA A 90 -9.31 35.13 -36.41
C ALA A 90 -10.63 34.51 -35.95
N ASP A 91 -11.77 34.94 -36.51
CA ASP A 91 -13.09 34.45 -36.13
C ASP A 91 -13.28 33.00 -36.61
N LEU A 92 -12.85 32.73 -37.85
CA LEU A 92 -12.85 31.37 -38.40
C LEU A 92 -11.92 30.44 -37.61
N ARG A 93 -10.73 30.93 -37.24
CA ARG A 93 -9.77 30.18 -36.43
C ARG A 93 -10.36 29.84 -35.06
N GLU A 94 -10.96 30.80 -34.37
CA GLU A 94 -11.60 30.57 -33.08
C GLU A 94 -12.75 29.54 -33.20
N MET A 95 -13.58 29.66 -34.23
CA MET A 95 -14.69 28.74 -34.47
C MET A 95 -14.21 27.30 -34.71
N ILE A 96 -13.14 27.11 -35.50
CA ILE A 96 -12.55 25.79 -35.76
C ILE A 96 -11.89 25.23 -34.51
N LEU A 97 -11.08 26.01 -33.80
CA LEU A 97 -10.37 25.55 -32.59
C LEU A 97 -11.33 25.23 -31.43
N SER A 98 -12.53 25.81 -31.46
CA SER A 98 -13.60 25.52 -30.50
C SER A 98 -14.26 24.15 -30.72
N LEU A 99 -14.08 23.52 -31.89
CA LEU A 99 -14.61 22.17 -32.13
C LEU A 99 -13.99 21.16 -31.15
N SER A 100 -14.81 20.24 -30.64
CA SER A 100 -14.37 19.20 -29.68
C SER A 100 -13.22 18.36 -30.21
N GLU A 101 -13.22 18.09 -31.52
CA GLU A 101 -12.17 17.37 -32.21
C GLU A 101 -10.84 18.15 -32.16
N CYS A 102 -10.86 19.44 -32.53
CA CYS A 102 -9.69 20.32 -32.50
C CYS A 102 -9.14 20.49 -31.08
N GLN A 103 -10.01 20.56 -30.07
CA GLN A 103 -9.57 20.56 -28.67
C GLN A 103 -8.82 19.28 -28.30
N THR A 104 -9.27 18.12 -28.81
CA THR A 104 -8.59 16.83 -28.59
C THR A 104 -7.22 16.82 -29.27
N TYR A 105 -7.12 17.35 -30.49
CA TYR A 105 -5.84 17.56 -31.16
C TYR A 105 -4.90 18.46 -30.37
N ALA A 106 -5.40 19.57 -29.85
CA ALA A 106 -4.62 20.50 -29.05
C ALA A 106 -4.06 19.83 -27.79
N LEU A 107 -4.85 19.02 -27.10
CA LEU A 107 -4.35 18.24 -25.96
C LEU A 107 -3.23 17.26 -26.37
N VAL A 108 -3.42 16.50 -27.46
CA VAL A 108 -2.49 15.43 -27.83
C VAL A 108 -1.21 15.93 -28.49
N TYR A 109 -1.29 16.92 -29.36
CA TYR A 109 -0.17 17.32 -30.20
C TYR A 109 0.48 18.61 -29.73
N LYS A 110 -0.22 19.45 -28.94
CA LYS A 110 0.35 20.69 -28.41
C LYS A 110 0.68 20.56 -26.92
N VAL A 111 -0.28 20.15 -26.09
CA VAL A 111 -0.11 20.11 -24.64
C VAL A 111 0.78 18.95 -24.18
N VAL A 112 0.49 17.72 -24.61
CA VAL A 112 1.23 16.53 -24.17
C VAL A 112 2.73 16.63 -24.49
N PRO A 113 3.16 16.97 -25.71
CA PRO A 113 4.60 17.09 -26.00
C PRO A 113 5.25 18.18 -25.16
N LEU A 114 4.55 19.28 -24.90
CA LEU A 114 5.06 20.37 -24.08
C LEU A 114 5.21 19.98 -22.61
N LEU A 115 4.28 19.18 -22.07
CA LEU A 115 4.41 18.60 -20.73
C LEU A 115 5.58 17.62 -20.65
N GLU A 116 5.69 16.71 -21.62
CA GLU A 116 6.74 15.69 -21.69
C GLU A 116 8.13 16.32 -21.86
N GLU A 117 8.27 17.33 -22.72
CA GLU A 117 9.52 18.08 -22.90
C GLU A 117 9.98 18.76 -21.60
N LYS A 118 9.03 19.20 -20.77
CA LYS A 118 9.31 19.80 -19.46
C LYS A 118 9.42 18.77 -18.32
N GLY A 119 9.40 17.47 -18.64
CA GLY A 119 9.63 16.39 -17.68
C GLY A 119 8.38 15.90 -16.94
N ILE A 120 7.18 16.25 -17.41
CA ILE A 120 5.90 15.80 -16.87
C ILE A 120 5.26 14.81 -17.85
N ALA A 121 5.65 13.54 -17.76
CA ALA A 121 5.11 12.46 -18.59
C ALA A 121 4.01 11.64 -17.86
N GLY A 122 4.07 11.59 -16.53
CA GLY A 122 3.17 10.81 -15.68
C GLY A 122 2.36 11.66 -14.70
N LEU A 123 1.27 11.08 -14.21
CA LEU A 123 0.39 11.69 -13.21
C LEU A 123 1.11 11.92 -11.88
N GLN A 124 2.02 11.02 -11.50
CA GLN A 124 2.89 11.21 -10.34
C GLN A 124 3.71 12.50 -10.44
N GLN A 125 4.38 12.71 -11.58
CA GLN A 125 5.20 13.91 -11.83
C GLN A 125 4.33 15.18 -11.86
N TRP A 126 3.10 15.09 -12.38
CA TRP A 126 2.15 16.19 -12.31
C TRP A 126 1.84 16.58 -10.85
N GLY A 127 1.69 15.60 -9.95
CA GLY A 127 1.38 15.82 -8.54
C GLY A 127 2.51 16.41 -7.69
N VAL A 128 3.76 16.39 -8.16
CA VAL A 128 4.91 16.90 -7.40
C VAL A 128 4.80 18.41 -7.20
N ALA A 129 4.82 18.86 -5.95
CA ALA A 129 4.69 20.27 -5.58
C ALA A 129 5.82 21.14 -6.19
N ASP A 130 7.03 20.60 -6.26
CA ASP A 130 8.21 21.29 -6.82
C ASP A 130 8.08 21.58 -8.31
N ASN A 131 7.17 20.90 -9.02
CA ASN A 131 6.88 21.16 -10.43
C ASN A 131 6.01 22.40 -10.66
N ALA A 132 5.69 23.21 -9.64
CA ALA A 132 4.93 24.45 -9.80
C ALA A 132 5.57 25.42 -10.82
N ALA A 133 6.90 25.60 -10.77
CA ALA A 133 7.62 26.43 -11.73
C ALA A 133 7.59 25.85 -13.16
N VAL A 134 7.66 24.53 -13.26
CA VAL A 134 7.56 23.78 -14.52
C VAL A 134 6.18 23.97 -15.15
N LYS A 135 5.12 23.82 -14.35
CA LYS A 135 3.72 24.04 -14.77
C LYS A 135 3.51 25.49 -15.26
N ASN A 136 4.08 26.48 -14.58
CA ASN A 136 4.01 27.88 -15.03
C ASN A 136 4.75 28.09 -16.36
N THR A 137 5.88 27.40 -16.55
CA THR A 137 6.62 27.44 -17.82
C THR A 137 5.79 26.85 -18.97
N VAL A 138 5.13 25.70 -18.73
CA VAL A 138 4.22 25.07 -19.70
C VAL A 138 3.05 26.00 -20.02
N ARG A 139 2.42 26.60 -19.01
CA ARG A 139 1.33 27.58 -19.20
C ARG A 139 1.77 28.75 -20.08
N ASN A 140 2.92 29.35 -19.77
CA ASN A 140 3.44 30.50 -20.51
C ASN A 140 3.79 30.13 -21.96
N ALA A 141 4.38 28.96 -22.18
CA ALA A 141 4.72 28.47 -23.51
C ALA A 141 3.48 28.09 -24.34
N LEU A 142 2.43 27.58 -23.69
CA LEU A 142 1.17 27.25 -24.36
C LEU A 142 0.43 28.49 -24.85
N ALA A 143 0.55 29.61 -24.11
CA ALA A 143 -0.09 30.89 -24.39
C ALA A 143 -1.62 30.81 -24.64
N ASP A 144 -2.27 29.79 -24.07
CA ASP A 144 -3.71 29.52 -24.17
C ASP A 144 -4.23 29.15 -22.78
N ASP A 145 -4.83 30.12 -22.10
CA ASP A 145 -5.36 29.94 -20.75
C ASP A 145 -6.56 28.98 -20.71
N GLY A 146 -7.35 28.91 -21.78
CA GLY A 146 -8.49 27.99 -21.87
C GLY A 146 -8.04 26.53 -21.91
N LEU A 147 -7.08 26.25 -22.79
CA LEU A 147 -6.48 24.93 -22.95
C LEU A 147 -5.66 24.52 -21.72
N TRP A 148 -4.93 25.46 -21.10
CA TRP A 148 -4.23 25.23 -19.84
C TRP A 148 -5.20 24.87 -18.71
N ASN A 149 -6.29 25.64 -18.54
CA ASN A 149 -7.28 25.39 -17.48
C ASN A 149 -7.94 24.02 -17.64
N LYS A 150 -8.28 23.63 -18.88
CA LYS A 150 -8.82 22.30 -19.17
C LYS A 150 -7.83 21.20 -18.81
N THR A 151 -6.57 21.34 -19.24
CA THR A 151 -5.47 20.40 -18.95
C THR A 151 -5.29 20.22 -17.44
N ARG A 152 -5.13 21.34 -16.72
CA ARG A 152 -4.97 21.36 -15.27
C ARG A 152 -6.15 20.70 -14.57
N GLY A 153 -7.39 21.05 -14.94
CA GLY A 153 -8.58 20.47 -14.33
C GLY A 153 -8.66 18.96 -14.50
N LEU A 154 -8.35 18.43 -15.69
CA LEU A 154 -8.34 16.98 -15.94
C LEU A 154 -7.28 16.26 -15.12
N LEU A 155 -6.05 16.79 -15.11
CA LEU A 155 -4.93 16.16 -14.39
C LEU A 155 -5.07 16.28 -12.87
N ASP A 156 -5.52 17.42 -12.35
CA ASP A 156 -5.76 17.61 -10.91
C ASP A 156 -6.90 16.70 -10.43
N ASN A 157 -8.00 16.60 -11.19
CA ASN A 157 -9.10 15.69 -10.86
C ASN A 157 -8.63 14.23 -10.83
N ALA A 158 -7.86 13.81 -11.83
CA ALA A 158 -7.31 12.45 -11.87
C ALA A 158 -6.35 12.20 -10.70
N PHE A 159 -5.44 13.13 -10.42
CA PHE A 159 -4.47 13.00 -9.33
C PHE A 159 -5.18 12.92 -7.97
N ASN A 160 -6.15 13.79 -7.70
CA ASN A 160 -6.90 13.78 -6.45
C ASN A 160 -7.71 12.49 -6.29
N ALA A 161 -8.35 12.00 -7.36
CA ALA A 161 -9.10 10.75 -7.32
C ALA A 161 -8.23 9.53 -7.00
N VAL A 162 -6.97 9.50 -7.47
CA VAL A 162 -6.02 8.44 -7.12
C VAL A 162 -5.64 8.52 -5.64
N ASN A 163 -5.28 9.70 -5.14
CA ASN A 163 -4.89 9.87 -3.74
C ASN A 163 -6.06 9.58 -2.78
N ASP A 164 -7.28 10.03 -3.10
CA ASP A 164 -8.47 9.75 -2.30
C ASP A 164 -8.74 8.25 -2.24
N ALA A 165 -8.55 7.52 -3.35
CA ALA A 165 -8.71 6.08 -3.36
C ALA A 165 -7.63 5.34 -2.55
N GLU A 166 -6.37 5.75 -2.66
CA GLU A 166 -5.28 5.17 -1.86
C GLU A 166 -5.48 5.40 -0.36
N GLU A 167 -5.90 6.60 0.04
CA GLU A 167 -6.19 6.93 1.43
C GLU A 167 -7.38 6.11 1.98
N MET A 168 -8.40 5.89 1.16
CA MET A 168 -9.55 5.06 1.55
C MET A 168 -9.16 3.59 1.71
N GLU A 169 -8.31 3.05 0.84
CA GLU A 169 -7.80 1.69 0.99
C GLU A 169 -6.86 1.56 2.20
N ARG A 170 -6.04 2.58 2.50
CA ARG A 170 -5.23 2.62 3.73
C ARG A 170 -6.10 2.55 4.97
N ARG A 171 -7.15 3.37 5.07
CA ARG A 171 -8.11 3.36 6.20
C ARG A 171 -8.79 2.00 6.34
N ARG A 172 -9.26 1.41 5.24
CA ARG A 172 -9.87 0.06 5.25
C ARG A 172 -8.88 -1.00 5.69
N GLY A 173 -7.62 -0.89 5.29
CA GLY A 173 -6.53 -1.77 5.72
C GLY A 173 -6.32 -1.70 7.23
N GLU A 174 -6.29 -0.49 7.79
CA GLU A 174 -6.18 -0.26 9.25
C GLU A 174 -7.38 -0.81 10.02
N GLU A 175 -8.60 -0.57 9.54
CA GLU A 175 -9.82 -1.11 10.14
C GLU A 175 -9.84 -2.64 10.11
N ARG A 176 -9.35 -3.27 9.02
CA ARG A 176 -9.23 -4.73 8.93
C ARG A 176 -8.24 -5.26 9.97
N ILE A 177 -7.05 -4.64 10.07
CA ILE A 177 -6.04 -5.00 11.08
C ILE A 177 -6.61 -4.86 12.49
N GLU A 178 -7.26 -3.74 12.80
CA GLU A 178 -7.88 -3.51 14.11
C GLU A 178 -8.99 -4.54 14.40
N SER A 179 -9.83 -4.85 13.40
CA SER A 179 -10.89 -5.85 13.53
C SER A 179 -10.33 -7.25 13.76
N ASP A 180 -9.23 -7.59 13.11
CA ASP A 180 -8.59 -8.90 13.24
C ASP A 180 -7.86 -9.00 14.59
N ILE A 181 -7.23 -7.93 15.06
CA ILE A 181 -6.70 -7.84 16.44
C ILE A 181 -7.82 -8.03 17.47
N LYS A 182 -9.00 -7.42 17.28
CA LYS A 182 -10.16 -7.62 18.19
C LYS A 182 -10.73 -9.04 18.16
N LYS A 183 -10.66 -9.73 17.02
CA LYS A 183 -11.09 -11.14 16.89
C LYS A 183 -10.11 -12.11 17.51
N VAL A 184 -8.81 -11.77 17.53
CA VAL A 184 -7.86 -12.46 18.40
C VAL A 184 -8.26 -12.15 19.83
N THR A 185 -9.01 -13.06 20.45
CA THR A 185 -9.21 -13.04 21.89
C THR A 185 -7.84 -12.95 22.54
N LEU A 186 -7.54 -11.80 23.16
CA LEU A 186 -6.46 -11.67 24.12
C LEU A 186 -6.80 -12.69 25.21
N VAL A 187 -6.24 -13.89 25.11
CA VAL A 187 -6.29 -14.84 26.22
C VAL A 187 -5.42 -14.24 27.29
N GLU A 188 -6.06 -13.54 28.24
CA GLU A 188 -5.42 -12.98 29.42
C GLU A 188 -4.61 -14.11 30.08
N GLY A 189 -3.29 -13.96 30.15
CA GLY A 189 -2.38 -15.02 30.61
C GLY A 189 -1.52 -15.71 29.55
N LEU A 190 -1.85 -15.65 28.26
CA LEU A 190 -1.12 -16.39 27.21
C LEU A 190 0.35 -15.94 27.06
N TYR A 191 0.59 -14.64 27.23
CA TYR A 191 1.92 -14.04 27.14
C TYR A 191 2.51 -13.66 28.50
N ASN A 192 1.87 -14.01 29.61
CA ASN A 192 2.39 -13.68 30.94
C ASN A 192 3.73 -14.40 31.21
N SER A 193 3.99 -15.54 30.56
CA SER A 193 5.29 -16.20 30.62
C SER A 193 6.42 -15.35 30.02
N VAL A 194 6.11 -14.56 28.99
CA VAL A 194 7.02 -13.64 28.28
C VAL A 194 7.08 -12.27 28.93
N MET A 195 5.97 -11.80 29.52
CA MET A 195 5.86 -10.45 30.06
C MET A 195 6.35 -10.31 31.51
N ASP A 196 6.32 -11.39 32.32
CA ASP A 196 6.85 -11.43 33.70
C ASP A 196 7.92 -12.54 33.91
N PRO A 197 9.03 -12.55 33.16
CA PRO A 197 10.11 -13.49 33.45
C PRO A 197 10.93 -13.03 34.66
N THR A 198 11.44 -14.00 35.42
CA THR A 198 12.52 -13.79 36.40
C THR A 198 13.82 -14.22 35.76
N TRP A 199 14.91 -13.48 36.00
CA TRP A 199 16.24 -13.89 35.52
C TRP A 199 17.17 -14.24 36.68
N ALA A 200 18.09 -15.15 36.41
CA ALA A 200 19.22 -15.45 37.26
C ALA A 200 20.47 -15.58 36.41
N TYR A 201 21.61 -15.12 36.89
CA TYR A 201 22.89 -15.38 36.24
C TYR A 201 23.94 -15.84 37.24
N VAL A 202 24.92 -16.61 36.74
CA VAL A 202 26.07 -17.10 37.49
C VAL A 202 27.28 -16.29 37.10
N LYS A 203 28.02 -15.81 38.09
CA LYS A 203 29.26 -15.05 37.91
C LYS A 203 30.45 -15.76 38.56
N SER A 204 31.55 -15.89 37.82
CA SER A 204 32.83 -16.37 38.32
C SER A 204 33.63 -15.23 38.99
N GLY A 205 34.51 -15.59 39.94
CA GLY A 205 35.33 -14.65 40.69
C GLY A 205 34.78 -14.21 42.05
N ASP A 206 33.72 -14.86 42.55
CA ASP A 206 33.22 -14.63 43.91
C ASP A 206 34.02 -15.43 44.94
N THR A 207 34.87 -14.75 45.71
CA THR A 207 35.74 -15.38 46.72
C THR A 207 35.00 -16.05 47.87
N ASN A 208 33.71 -15.75 48.05
CA ASN A 208 32.88 -16.32 49.12
C ASN A 208 31.92 -17.42 48.62
N GLY A 209 31.85 -17.65 47.32
CA GLY A 209 30.97 -18.63 46.69
C GLY A 209 31.60 -20.02 46.57
N PRO A 210 30.80 -21.10 46.56
CA PRO A 210 31.32 -22.43 46.25
C PRO A 210 31.98 -22.41 44.86
N LEU A 211 33.18 -22.98 44.75
CA LEU A 211 33.97 -23.01 43.51
C LEU A 211 34.31 -21.63 42.93
N GLY A 212 34.23 -20.56 43.74
CA GLY A 212 34.50 -19.21 43.25
C GLY A 212 33.34 -18.59 42.44
N MET A 213 32.13 -19.16 42.55
CA MET A 213 30.95 -18.77 41.77
C MET A 213 29.87 -18.14 42.66
N GLY A 214 29.29 -17.03 42.20
CA GLY A 214 28.14 -16.35 42.83
C GLY A 214 26.90 -16.40 41.94
N VAL A 215 25.71 -16.58 42.53
CA VAL A 215 24.42 -16.56 41.83
C VAL A 215 23.72 -15.23 42.11
N CYS A 216 23.30 -14.53 41.06
CA CYS A 216 22.56 -13.27 41.15
C CYS A 216 21.17 -13.44 40.55
N GLU A 217 20.12 -13.10 41.31
CA GLU A 217 18.72 -13.19 40.88
C GLU A 217 18.07 -11.80 40.83
N GLY A 218 17.14 -11.58 39.89
CA GLY A 218 16.44 -10.32 39.75
C GLY A 218 15.06 -10.42 39.11
N ASN A 219 14.18 -9.52 39.54
CA ASN A 219 12.85 -9.26 38.99
C ASN A 219 12.92 -8.14 37.93
N VAL A 220 12.35 -8.39 36.74
CA VAL A 220 12.37 -7.43 35.60
C VAL A 220 11.64 -6.12 35.92
N SER A 221 10.70 -6.13 36.88
CA SER A 221 9.93 -4.95 37.28
C SER A 221 10.74 -3.86 38.01
N GLU A 222 11.94 -4.15 38.54
CA GLU A 222 12.71 -3.18 39.35
C GLU A 222 14.11 -2.88 38.80
N LYS A 223 14.68 -3.75 37.97
CA LYS A 223 15.94 -3.50 37.27
C LYS A 223 15.82 -3.94 35.81
N VAL A 224 15.88 -2.95 34.92
CA VAL A 224 16.07 -3.17 33.49
C VAL A 224 17.36 -3.99 33.33
N ILE A 225 17.25 -5.14 32.64
CA ILE A 225 18.43 -5.88 32.18
C ILE A 225 19.25 -4.90 31.34
N GLY A 226 20.40 -4.48 31.87
CA GLY A 226 21.28 -3.58 31.16
C GLY A 226 21.84 -4.27 29.92
N PRO A 227 22.07 -3.57 28.80
CA PRO A 227 22.70 -4.15 27.60
C PRO A 227 24.11 -4.71 27.88
N GLU A 228 24.74 -4.31 28.98
CA GLU A 228 25.97 -4.88 29.52
C GLU A 228 25.85 -6.33 30.02
N MET A 229 24.64 -6.79 30.35
CA MET A 229 24.37 -8.12 30.90
C MET A 229 24.03 -9.18 29.83
N LEU A 230 23.90 -8.78 28.57
CA LEU A 230 23.56 -9.68 27.46
C LEU A 230 24.78 -9.90 26.57
N TRP A 231 24.87 -11.10 25.97
CA TRP A 231 25.83 -11.34 24.90
C TRP A 231 25.47 -10.50 23.68
N LYS A 232 26.50 -9.93 23.05
CA LYS A 232 26.32 -9.34 21.72
C LYS A 232 26.16 -10.45 20.70
N GLU A 233 25.45 -10.19 19.61
CA GLU A 233 25.21 -11.20 18.57
C GLU A 233 26.54 -11.77 18.04
N GLU A 234 27.57 -10.94 17.90
CA GLU A 234 28.90 -11.38 17.44
C GLU A 234 29.64 -12.28 18.43
N GLU A 235 29.26 -12.26 19.72
CA GLU A 235 29.84 -13.12 20.77
C GLU A 235 29.25 -14.55 20.75
N VAL A 236 28.00 -14.71 20.28
CA VAL A 236 27.28 -15.99 20.28
C VAL A 236 27.03 -16.56 18.89
N ASN A 237 27.14 -15.74 17.84
CA ASN A 237 26.89 -16.11 16.45
C ASN A 237 28.22 -16.32 15.68
N PHE A 238 29.07 -17.23 16.17
CA PHE A 238 30.26 -17.65 15.45
C PHE A 238 30.05 -19.05 14.85
N PHE A 239 30.43 -19.21 13.57
CA PHE A 239 30.42 -20.50 12.90
C PHE A 239 31.81 -21.13 13.03
N ASN A 240 31.90 -22.33 13.60
CA ASN A 240 33.16 -23.09 13.60
C ASN A 240 33.59 -23.33 12.15
N THR A 241 34.76 -22.80 11.80
CA THR A 241 35.48 -23.17 10.57
C THR A 241 36.34 -24.39 10.87
N GLN A 242 36.60 -25.23 9.86
CA GLN A 242 37.32 -26.51 9.99
C GLN A 242 38.72 -26.42 10.64
N ASP A 243 39.28 -25.21 10.82
CA ASP A 243 40.57 -24.98 11.46
C ASP A 243 40.48 -24.58 12.94
N ASN A 244 39.28 -24.39 13.51
CA ASN A 244 39.05 -24.04 14.92
C ASN A 244 38.21 -25.14 15.60
N GLU A 245 38.81 -26.30 15.86
CA GLU A 245 38.20 -27.42 16.60
C GLU A 245 38.26 -27.26 18.13
N VAL A 246 38.37 -26.03 18.64
CA VAL A 246 38.39 -25.79 20.09
C VAL A 246 37.15 -24.99 20.45
N ASP A 247 36.30 -25.57 21.30
CA ASP A 247 35.19 -24.90 22.00
C ASP A 247 35.76 -23.84 22.97
N GLU A 248 36.54 -22.88 22.47
CA GLU A 248 37.00 -21.74 23.23
C GLU A 248 35.83 -20.76 23.38
N GLN A 249 34.97 -21.03 24.36
CA GLN A 249 34.16 -19.98 24.96
C GLN A 249 35.14 -18.87 25.37
N ARG A 250 35.02 -17.69 24.74
CA ARG A 250 35.84 -16.54 25.12
C ARG A 250 35.44 -16.12 26.52
N ASP A 251 36.38 -16.24 27.46
CA ASP A 251 36.21 -15.72 28.81
C ASP A 251 35.82 -14.24 28.74
N ARG A 252 34.62 -13.90 29.24
CA ARG A 252 34.21 -12.49 29.37
C ARG A 252 34.95 -11.88 30.57
N GLU A 253 35.41 -10.65 30.41
CA GLU A 253 36.00 -9.86 31.50
C GLU A 253 34.99 -9.57 32.63
N ASP A 254 33.69 -9.69 32.37
CA ASP A 254 32.61 -9.45 33.33
C ASP A 254 32.33 -10.65 34.27
N GLY A 255 32.93 -11.81 33.99
CA GLY A 255 32.78 -13.05 34.73
C GLY A 255 31.40 -13.72 34.62
N ILE A 256 30.50 -13.30 33.71
CA ILE A 256 29.19 -13.94 33.55
C ILE A 256 29.35 -15.26 32.79
N GLU A 257 29.00 -16.37 33.45
CA GLU A 257 29.14 -17.72 32.90
C GLU A 257 27.83 -18.24 32.30
N ILE A 258 26.71 -17.97 32.97
CA ILE A 258 25.39 -18.50 32.60
C ILE A 258 24.33 -17.45 32.86
N PHE A 259 23.40 -17.27 31.93
CA PHE A 259 22.19 -16.47 32.11
C PHE A 259 20.97 -17.36 31.90
N VAL A 260 20.04 -17.34 32.86
CA VAL A 260 18.83 -18.17 32.85
C VAL A 260 17.62 -17.26 32.93
N LEU A 261 16.76 -17.33 31.92
CA LEU A 261 15.40 -16.82 31.99
C LEU A 261 14.47 -17.91 32.51
N THR A 262 13.81 -17.63 33.63
CA THR A 262 12.81 -18.51 34.22
C THR A 262 11.44 -17.85 34.14
N SER A 263 10.42 -18.64 33.87
CA SER A 263 9.04 -18.21 33.98
C SER A 263 8.32 -19.17 34.92
N ARG A 264 7.51 -18.64 35.83
CA ARG A 264 6.66 -19.46 36.72
C ARG A 264 5.74 -20.40 35.95
N MET A 265 5.40 -20.04 34.71
CA MET A 265 4.51 -20.82 33.85
C MET A 265 5.26 -21.82 32.93
N GLY A 266 6.60 -21.83 32.97
CA GLY A 266 7.43 -22.70 32.13
C GLY A 266 7.58 -22.22 30.67
N TRP A 267 8.54 -22.82 29.97
CA TRP A 267 8.85 -22.53 28.56
C TRP A 267 8.96 -23.83 27.74
N PRO A 268 8.32 -23.91 26.55
CA PRO A 268 7.28 -23.02 26.04
C PRO A 268 5.95 -23.21 26.81
N TYR A 269 5.22 -22.12 27.06
CA TYR A 269 3.86 -22.19 27.62
C TYR A 269 2.90 -22.68 26.54
N MET A 270 2.73 -24.00 26.45
CA MET A 270 1.74 -24.62 25.57
C MET A 270 0.40 -24.58 26.29
N VAL A 271 -0.55 -23.78 25.80
CA VAL A 271 -1.95 -23.84 26.23
C VAL A 271 -2.56 -25.16 25.76
N TYR A 272 -2.34 -26.21 26.53
CA TYR A 272 -3.24 -27.36 26.58
C TYR A 272 -3.98 -27.32 27.91
N SER A 273 -4.80 -26.28 28.09
CA SER A 273 -5.89 -26.34 29.06
C SER A 273 -6.99 -27.21 28.45
N GLY A 274 -6.80 -28.53 28.47
CA GLY A 274 -7.95 -29.41 28.59
C GLY A 274 -8.59 -29.12 29.94
N ASP A 275 -9.91 -29.00 30.00
CA ASP A 275 -10.68 -28.72 31.21
C ASP A 275 -10.43 -29.77 32.31
N GLU A 276 -9.31 -29.68 33.03
CA GLU A 276 -9.09 -30.38 34.29
C GLU A 276 -7.81 -29.87 34.95
N GLN A 277 -7.88 -29.64 36.26
CA GLN A 277 -6.80 -29.22 37.17
C GLN A 277 -6.72 -27.71 37.49
N ALA A 278 -7.88 -27.09 37.74
CA ALA A 278 -7.98 -26.10 38.80
C ALA A 278 -8.13 -26.83 40.16
N SER A 279 -7.08 -27.50 40.63
CA SER A 279 -6.98 -27.89 42.04
C SER A 279 -6.35 -26.75 42.81
N THR A 280 -7.20 -25.92 43.41
CA THR A 280 -6.84 -24.98 44.47
C THR A 280 -6.41 -25.75 45.71
N THR A 281 -5.15 -26.13 45.80
CA THR A 281 -4.53 -26.47 47.09
C THR A 281 -3.05 -26.10 47.10
N LEU A 282 -2.69 -25.15 47.95
CA LEU A 282 -1.31 -24.78 48.26
C LEU A 282 -0.61 -25.94 48.99
N PRO A 283 0.62 -26.35 48.61
CA PRO A 283 1.39 -27.27 49.43
C PRO A 283 1.90 -26.56 50.69
N LYS A 284 1.85 -27.27 51.82
CA LYS A 284 2.50 -26.89 53.08
C LYS A 284 4.00 -27.05 52.99
#